data_AF-A0A0B7BK32-F1
#
_entry.id   AF-A0A0B7BK32-F1
#
_cell.length_a   1.000
_cell.length_b   1.000
_cell.length_c   1.000
_cell.angle_alpha   90.00
_cell.angle_beta   90.00
_cell.angle_gamma   90.00
#
_symmetry.space_group_name_H-M   'P 1'
#
loop_
_entity.id
_entity.type
_entity.pdbx_description
1 polymer ?
#
loop_
_entity_poly.entity_id
_entity_poly.type
_entity_poly.pdbx_seq_one_letter_code
_entity_poly.pdbx_strand_id
1 'polypeptide(L)'
;NTKMATAFPSQEHRPIKKPRLGPPDVYPQDPKQKEDELTQQNVKHGFQLGTLVPDECASCKDVEVTLEKCSTFYNSVLKKKTDISTLQDSKNKKFQLPVKENFWPAACSKASTEAWFKDLAGSKPLASLSRKVPTFNKKEEIFSTLCEYAVPNVRAAWFIKMTAAHNMGTQDSRNRRKLSIDQCMDWTQALTKFLKDQLQKIQDYYTESSAPVTPFLLAPAPNISKVDLDQAMKNWMYCTRFANHMYEENLFDRHEFLNWLIELADKMKQSDDVVVKLILVQLNLYSSDICKSVILARRLATVCGRKITVLVAEMDHMMGRADPILSSNGTPLTPAQAINTTIQMSLLNAMSEFKECQSHRFIVLHLCALAQII
;
A
#
# COMPACT_ATOMS: atom_id res chain seq x y z
N ASN A 1 -26.95 44.34 30.13
CA ASN A 1 -27.30 45.31 29.08
C ASN A 1 -26.82 44.86 27.72
N THR A 2 -27.67 44.06 27.10
CA THR A 2 -27.54 43.48 25.77
C THR A 2 -27.68 44.61 24.75
N LYS A 3 -26.58 45.02 24.11
CA LYS A 3 -26.67 45.96 22.98
C LYS A 3 -27.33 45.20 21.82
N MET A 4 -28.57 45.57 21.49
CA MET A 4 -29.21 45.18 20.25
C MET A 4 -28.36 45.70 19.09
N ALA A 5 -27.60 44.82 18.46
CA ALA A 5 -27.15 45.04 17.10
C ALA A 5 -28.39 44.95 16.22
N THR A 6 -28.92 46.09 15.80
CA THR A 6 -29.89 46.14 14.68
C THR A 6 -29.14 45.66 13.44
N ALA A 7 -29.19 44.35 13.23
CA ALA A 7 -28.62 43.68 12.08
C ALA A 7 -29.48 43.99 10.85
N PHE A 8 -28.99 44.85 9.97
CA PHE A 8 -29.30 44.70 8.55
C PHE A 8 -28.16 43.88 7.95
N PRO A 9 -28.37 42.58 7.64
CA PRO A 9 -27.27 41.72 7.24
C PRO A 9 -26.91 41.97 5.78
N SER A 10 -25.67 42.39 5.52
CA SER A 10 -25.01 41.93 4.30
C SER A 10 -24.85 40.42 4.43
N GLN A 11 -25.22 39.65 3.39
CA GLN A 11 -25.23 38.18 3.45
C GLN A 11 -23.86 37.58 3.81
N GLU A 12 -22.77 38.32 3.60
CA GLU A 12 -21.42 37.85 3.83
C GLU A 12 -20.80 38.34 5.15
N HIS A 13 -21.40 39.31 5.86
CA HIS A 13 -20.86 39.93 7.09
C HIS A 13 -19.39 40.40 7.00
N ARG A 14 -18.82 40.53 5.79
CA ARG A 14 -17.42 40.90 5.59
C ARG A 14 -17.25 42.43 5.63
N PRO A 15 -16.35 42.96 6.47
CA PRO A 15 -16.05 44.38 6.47
C PRO A 15 -15.21 44.78 5.25
N ILE A 16 -15.38 46.01 4.75
CA ILE A 16 -14.68 46.52 3.54
C ILE A 16 -13.15 46.60 3.73
N LYS A 17 -12.68 46.98 4.93
CA LYS A 17 -11.24 47.15 5.22
C LYS A 17 -10.83 46.82 6.66
N LYS A 18 -11.67 47.12 7.65
CA LYS A 18 -11.44 46.85 9.09
C LYS A 18 -12.76 46.54 9.79
N PRO A 19 -12.79 45.72 10.86
CA PRO A 19 -14.01 45.40 11.61
C PRO A 19 -14.78 46.63 12.10
N ARG A 20 -14.08 47.75 12.32
CA ARG A 20 -14.67 49.03 12.79
C ARG A 20 -15.54 49.74 11.74
N LEU A 21 -15.34 49.47 10.45
CA LEU A 21 -16.09 50.14 9.37
C LEU A 21 -17.41 49.45 9.04
N GLY A 22 -17.72 48.34 9.70
CA GLY A 22 -18.95 47.60 9.48
C GLY A 22 -19.07 46.99 8.08
N PRO A 23 -20.23 46.37 7.79
CA PRO A 23 -20.60 45.94 6.45
C PRO A 23 -20.68 47.12 5.47
N PRO A 24 -20.51 46.88 4.16
CA PRO A 24 -20.84 47.86 3.13
C PRO A 24 -22.26 48.41 3.32
N ASP A 25 -22.41 49.73 3.14
CA ASP A 25 -23.70 50.43 3.16
C ASP A 25 -24.47 50.33 4.49
N VAL A 26 -23.77 50.03 5.59
CA VAL A 26 -24.36 49.97 6.93
C VAL A 26 -23.65 50.97 7.84
N TYR A 27 -24.41 51.94 8.35
CA TYR A 27 -23.92 53.01 9.22
C TYR A 27 -24.68 53.00 10.55
N PRO A 28 -24.24 52.23 11.56
CA PRO A 28 -24.87 52.22 12.88
C PRO A 28 -24.74 53.58 13.56
N GLN A 29 -25.72 53.94 14.39
CA GLN A 29 -25.62 55.11 15.27
C GLN A 29 -24.49 54.89 16.29
N ASP A 30 -23.60 55.89 16.41
CA ASP A 30 -22.50 55.91 17.39
C ASP A 30 -22.85 56.92 18.49
N PRO A 31 -22.74 56.56 19.79
CA PRO A 31 -22.91 57.51 20.89
C PRO A 31 -22.02 58.77 20.85
N LYS A 32 -21.02 58.82 19.95
CA LYS A 32 -20.13 59.97 19.73
C LYS A 32 -20.40 60.68 18.40
N GLN A 33 -21.65 60.71 17.94
CA GLN A 33 -22.02 61.47 16.75
C GLN A 33 -21.90 62.97 17.03
N LYS A 34 -21.32 63.71 16.07
CA LYS A 34 -21.15 65.17 16.17
C LYS A 34 -22.47 65.94 16.25
N GLU A 35 -23.54 65.32 15.74
CA GLU A 35 -24.91 65.85 15.83
C GLU A 35 -25.39 65.92 17.29
N ASP A 36 -25.00 64.96 18.13
CA ASP A 36 -25.39 64.87 19.54
C ASP A 36 -24.56 65.79 20.46
N GLU A 37 -23.52 66.45 19.93
CA GLU A 37 -22.70 67.37 20.71
C GLU A 37 -23.45 68.70 20.94
N LEU A 38 -23.83 68.96 22.19
CA LEU A 38 -24.55 70.17 22.64
C LEU A 38 -23.64 71.41 22.69
N THR A 39 -23.02 71.77 21.58
CA THR A 39 -22.25 73.01 21.44
C THR A 39 -23.18 74.21 21.37
N GLN A 40 -22.70 75.39 21.79
CA GLN A 40 -23.48 76.63 21.72
C GLN A 40 -23.98 76.93 20.30
N GLN A 41 -23.23 76.55 19.27
CA GLN A 41 -23.61 76.71 17.87
C GLN A 41 -24.72 75.74 17.46
N ASN A 42 -24.58 74.44 17.75
CA ASN A 42 -25.59 73.42 17.42
C ASN A 42 -26.92 73.68 18.14
N VAL A 43 -26.88 74.14 19.40
CA VAL A 43 -28.09 74.46 20.17
C VAL A 43 -28.82 75.69 19.61
N LYS A 44 -28.07 76.70 19.11
CA LYS A 44 -28.68 77.93 18.59
C LYS A 44 -29.16 77.83 17.14
N HIS A 45 -28.48 77.07 16.30
CA HIS A 45 -28.69 77.07 14.85
C HIS A 45 -29.04 75.69 14.28
N GLY A 46 -29.11 74.66 15.12
CA GLY A 46 -29.19 73.26 14.69
C GLY A 46 -27.83 72.73 14.21
N PHE A 47 -27.71 71.40 14.13
CA PHE A 47 -26.58 70.77 13.48
C PHE A 47 -26.67 70.95 11.97
N GLN A 48 -25.60 71.42 11.34
CA GLN A 48 -25.52 71.59 9.89
C GLN A 48 -24.49 70.64 9.30
N LEU A 49 -24.93 69.77 8.39
CA LEU A 49 -24.03 68.93 7.62
C LEU A 49 -23.37 69.80 6.55
N GLY A 50 -22.05 69.97 6.64
CA GLY A 50 -21.29 70.67 5.60
C GLY A 50 -21.36 69.92 4.28
N THR A 51 -21.43 70.65 3.16
CA THR A 51 -21.27 70.08 1.82
C THR A 51 -19.89 69.44 1.69
N LEU A 52 -19.85 68.11 1.54
CA LEU A 52 -18.60 67.36 1.40
C LEU A 52 -17.95 67.56 0.02
N VAL A 53 -18.77 67.84 -0.99
CA VAL A 53 -18.34 67.95 -2.39
C VAL A 53 -18.91 69.25 -2.96
N PRO A 54 -18.08 70.12 -3.58
CA PRO A 54 -18.58 71.27 -4.31
C PRO A 54 -19.37 70.81 -5.54
N ASP A 55 -20.41 71.54 -5.92
CA ASP A 55 -21.23 71.27 -7.11
C ASP A 55 -21.92 69.88 -7.11
N GLU A 56 -22.49 69.48 -5.97
CA GLU A 56 -23.17 68.19 -5.80
C GLU A 56 -24.32 67.93 -6.80
N CYS A 57 -24.92 68.98 -7.35
CA CYS A 57 -25.99 68.90 -8.34
C CYS A 57 -25.50 69.00 -9.80
N ALA A 58 -24.19 69.09 -10.05
CA ALA A 58 -23.66 69.23 -11.41
C ALA A 58 -23.55 67.89 -12.15
N SER A 59 -23.49 67.97 -13.48
CA SER A 59 -23.35 66.80 -14.36
C SER A 59 -21.88 66.53 -14.65
N CYS A 60 -21.41 65.29 -14.50
CA CYS A 60 -20.05 64.86 -14.82
C CYS A 60 -19.77 64.69 -16.33
N LYS A 61 -20.38 65.48 -17.22
CA LYS A 61 -20.23 65.33 -18.68
C LYS A 61 -18.81 65.66 -19.17
N ASP A 62 -18.12 66.55 -18.47
CA ASP A 62 -16.77 67.00 -18.82
C ASP A 62 -15.66 66.10 -18.26
N VAL A 63 -16.02 64.99 -17.59
CA VAL A 63 -15.06 64.03 -17.04
C VAL A 63 -14.68 63.00 -18.10
N GLU A 64 -13.40 62.99 -18.48
CA GLU A 64 -12.87 62.10 -19.52
C GLU A 64 -12.55 60.68 -18.99
N VAL A 65 -13.60 59.90 -18.73
CA VAL A 65 -13.49 58.46 -18.44
C VAL A 65 -13.73 57.66 -19.72
N THR A 66 -12.68 57.01 -20.23
CA THR A 66 -12.78 56.16 -21.41
C THR A 66 -13.11 54.72 -21.04
N LEU A 67 -13.84 54.02 -21.92
CA LEU A 67 -14.17 52.60 -21.76
C LEU A 67 -12.92 51.73 -21.58
N GLU A 68 -11.82 52.08 -22.27
CA GLU A 68 -10.54 51.38 -22.19
C GLU A 68 -9.90 51.45 -20.78
N LYS A 69 -9.92 52.63 -20.15
CA LYS A 69 -9.44 52.82 -18.76
C LYS A 69 -10.28 51.98 -17.79
N CYS A 70 -11.60 51.99 -17.95
CA CYS A 70 -12.51 51.16 -17.15
C CYS A 70 -12.26 49.67 -17.32
N SER A 71 -12.14 49.21 -18.57
CA SER A 71 -11.90 47.80 -18.91
C SER A 71 -10.57 47.32 -18.32
N THR A 72 -9.50 48.10 -18.48
CA THR A 72 -8.18 47.78 -17.92
C THR A 72 -8.23 47.68 -16.40
N PHE A 73 -8.88 48.62 -15.72
CA PHE A 73 -9.04 48.60 -14.27
C PHE A 73 -9.85 47.38 -13.81
N TYR A 74 -10.98 47.11 -14.45
CA TYR A 74 -11.85 45.98 -14.11
C TYR A 74 -11.13 44.63 -14.29
N ASN A 75 -10.43 44.46 -15.41
CA ASN A 75 -9.63 43.26 -15.67
C ASN A 75 -8.50 43.07 -14.64
N SER A 76 -7.86 44.16 -14.21
CA SER A 76 -6.85 44.12 -13.14
C SER A 76 -7.44 43.66 -11.80
N VAL A 77 -8.63 44.17 -11.43
CA VAL A 77 -9.35 43.75 -10.23
C VAL A 77 -9.74 42.27 -10.31
N LEU A 78 -10.29 41.81 -11.44
CA LEU A 78 -10.65 40.41 -11.66
C LEU A 78 -9.43 39.50 -11.55
N LYS A 79 -8.33 39.86 -12.21
CA LYS A 79 -7.06 39.12 -12.13
C LYS A 79 -6.60 38.97 -10.68
N LYS A 80 -6.61 40.08 -9.92
CA LYS A 80 -6.20 40.05 -8.51
C LYS A 80 -7.14 39.20 -7.65
N LYS A 81 -8.46 39.25 -7.90
CA LYS A 81 -9.45 38.41 -7.21
C LYS A 81 -9.19 36.92 -7.47
N THR A 82 -8.91 36.55 -8.72
CA THR A 82 -8.55 35.18 -9.10
C THR A 82 -7.24 34.74 -8.43
N ASP A 83 -6.21 35.58 -8.43
CA ASP A 83 -4.91 35.27 -7.81
C ASP A 83 -5.01 35.01 -6.29
N ILE A 84 -5.93 35.69 -5.60
CA ILE A 84 -6.16 35.52 -4.15
C ILE A 84 -7.09 34.32 -3.87
N SER A 85 -8.07 34.09 -4.74
CA SER A 85 -9.07 33.01 -4.57
C SER A 85 -8.53 31.65 -5.01
N THR A 86 -7.45 31.63 -5.78
CA THR A 86 -6.74 30.40 -6.15
C THR A 86 -5.80 30.01 -5.02
N LEU A 87 -5.89 28.77 -4.55
CA LEU A 87 -4.91 28.19 -3.62
C LEU A 87 -3.53 28.34 -4.25
N GLN A 88 -2.68 29.18 -3.67
CA GLN A 88 -1.31 29.28 -4.15
C GLN A 88 -0.58 28.01 -3.72
N ASP A 89 -0.27 27.16 -4.69
CA ASP A 89 0.75 26.13 -4.47
C ASP A 89 1.96 26.82 -3.85
N SER A 90 2.47 26.27 -2.74
CA SER A 90 3.64 26.81 -2.05
C SER A 90 4.87 26.63 -2.93
N LYS A 91 5.02 27.48 -3.96
CA LYS A 91 6.04 27.37 -5.01
C LYS A 91 7.48 27.35 -4.46
N ASN A 92 7.68 27.70 -3.19
CA ASN A 92 9.00 27.86 -2.57
C ASN A 92 9.27 27.03 -1.30
N LYS A 93 8.36 26.16 -0.85
CA LYS A 93 8.70 25.19 0.22
C LYS A 93 8.81 23.82 -0.41
N LYS A 94 10.06 23.34 -0.61
CA LYS A 94 10.30 21.90 -0.73
C LYS A 94 9.51 21.24 0.39
N PHE A 95 8.55 20.40 0.02
CA PHE A 95 7.75 19.68 1.00
C PHE A 95 8.70 18.85 1.86
N GLN A 96 8.94 19.31 3.09
CA GLN A 96 9.70 18.57 4.08
C GLN A 96 8.70 17.75 4.87
N LEU A 97 8.76 16.43 4.72
CA LEU A 97 7.99 15.53 5.55
C LEU A 97 8.29 15.82 7.03
N PRO A 98 7.29 15.86 7.92
CA PRO A 98 7.50 16.03 9.35
C PRO A 98 8.10 14.75 9.94
N VAL A 99 9.42 14.59 9.80
CA VAL A 99 10.15 13.33 10.02
C VAL A 99 10.54 13.12 11.49
N LYS A 100 10.73 14.17 12.29
CA LYS A 100 11.32 14.03 13.64
C LYS A 100 10.33 13.94 14.79
N GLU A 101 9.21 14.67 14.76
CA GLU A 101 8.31 14.72 15.94
C GLU A 101 7.29 13.59 15.97
N ASN A 102 6.98 13.02 14.81
CA ASN A 102 5.92 12.03 14.65
C ASN A 102 6.37 10.58 14.87
N PHE A 103 7.68 10.33 15.01
CA PHE A 103 8.27 8.99 15.00
C PHE A 103 9.07 8.73 16.28
N TRP A 104 9.02 7.49 16.78
CA TRP A 104 9.77 7.07 17.97
C TRP A 104 10.29 5.63 17.83
N PRO A 105 11.47 5.27 18.38
CA PRO A 105 12.00 3.91 18.24
C PRO A 105 11.18 2.88 19.02
N ALA A 106 10.66 1.84 18.35
CA ALA A 106 9.86 0.78 18.98
C ALA A 106 10.62 0.08 20.11
N ALA A 107 11.94 -0.05 19.96
CA ALA A 107 12.83 -0.65 20.97
C ALA A 107 12.86 0.10 22.31
N CYS A 108 12.41 1.36 22.37
CA CYS A 108 12.42 2.14 23.60
C CYS A 108 11.36 1.68 24.62
N SER A 109 10.25 1.07 24.18
CA SER A 109 9.23 0.54 25.10
C SER A 109 8.37 -0.52 24.42
N LYS A 110 8.44 -1.76 24.93
CA LYS A 110 7.61 -2.87 24.47
C LYS A 110 6.12 -2.62 24.76
N ALA A 111 5.78 -2.17 25.97
CA ALA A 111 4.39 -1.91 26.37
C ALA A 111 3.74 -0.80 25.53
N SER A 112 4.47 0.28 25.23
CA SER A 112 3.98 1.36 24.37
C SER A 112 3.80 0.89 22.93
N THR A 113 4.70 0.03 22.46
CA THR A 113 4.63 -0.55 21.10
C THR A 113 3.39 -1.44 20.98
N GLU A 114 3.20 -2.34 21.94
CA GLU A 114 2.04 -3.22 22.03
C GLU A 114 0.72 -2.43 22.06
N ALA A 115 0.62 -1.41 22.93
CA ALA A 115 -0.57 -0.56 23.00
C ALA A 115 -0.84 0.15 21.66
N TRP A 116 0.21 0.66 21.02
CA TRP A 116 0.09 1.33 19.72
C TRP A 116 -0.37 0.37 18.61
N PHE A 117 0.15 -0.86 18.56
CA PHE A 117 -0.27 -1.84 17.56
C PHE A 117 -1.66 -2.41 17.81
N LYS A 118 -2.10 -2.53 19.07
CA LYS A 118 -3.50 -2.83 19.41
C LYS A 118 -4.44 -1.72 18.93
N ASP A 119 -4.04 -0.45 19.11
CA ASP A 119 -4.79 0.69 18.58
C ASP A 119 -4.79 0.72 17.03
N LEU A 120 -3.67 0.31 16.40
CA LEU A 120 -3.59 0.17 14.95
C LEU A 120 -4.47 -0.97 14.44
N ALA A 121 -4.58 -2.09 15.16
CA ALA A 121 -5.48 -3.19 14.79
C ALA A 121 -6.95 -2.82 14.99
N GLY A 122 -7.24 -1.97 15.99
CA GLY A 122 -8.58 -1.50 16.32
C GLY A 122 -9.10 -0.34 15.46
N SER A 123 -10.05 0.42 16.03
CA SER A 123 -10.79 1.48 15.34
C SER A 123 -10.21 2.89 15.52
N LYS A 124 -9.06 3.04 16.20
CA LYS A 124 -8.50 4.37 16.50
C LYS A 124 -8.23 5.15 15.20
N PRO A 125 -8.55 6.46 15.10
CA PRO A 125 -8.31 7.21 13.88
C PRO A 125 -6.81 7.28 13.51
N LEU A 126 -6.49 7.07 12.23
CA LEU A 126 -5.11 7.08 11.73
C LEU A 126 -4.41 8.44 11.95
N ALA A 127 -5.15 9.54 11.87
CA ALA A 127 -4.66 10.89 12.19
C ALA A 127 -4.24 11.05 13.67
N SER A 128 -4.78 10.22 14.57
CA SER A 128 -4.31 10.17 15.96
C SER A 128 -3.04 9.35 16.09
N LEU A 129 -2.92 8.25 15.34
CA LEU A 129 -1.78 7.35 15.37
C LEU A 129 -0.54 7.96 14.72
N SER A 130 -0.74 8.81 13.70
CA SER A 130 0.34 9.47 12.94
C SER A 130 1.24 10.38 13.77
N ARG A 131 0.80 10.79 14.98
CA ARG A 131 1.58 11.65 15.88
C ARG A 131 2.71 10.93 16.60
N LYS A 132 2.64 9.59 16.73
CA LYS A 132 3.62 8.78 17.45
C LYS A 132 3.75 7.40 16.81
N VAL A 133 4.27 7.34 15.60
CA VAL A 133 4.47 6.09 14.83
C VAL A 133 5.76 5.40 15.29
N PRO A 134 5.70 4.10 15.69
CA PRO A 134 6.90 3.35 16.06
C PRO A 134 7.79 3.06 14.84
N THR A 135 9.11 3.15 15.01
CA THR A 135 10.11 2.81 13.99
C THR A 135 10.88 1.55 14.35
N PHE A 136 11.18 0.73 13.34
CA PHE A 136 11.92 -0.53 13.48
C PHE A 136 13.24 -0.48 12.72
N ASN A 137 14.24 -1.21 13.22
CA ASN A 137 15.53 -1.34 12.53
C ASN A 137 15.48 -2.41 11.44
N LYS A 138 14.69 -3.47 11.65
CA LYS A 138 14.53 -4.57 10.71
C LYS A 138 13.09 -4.62 10.22
N LYS A 139 12.91 -4.72 8.91
CA LYS A 139 11.57 -4.83 8.30
C LYS A 139 10.88 -6.17 8.63
N GLU A 140 11.66 -7.23 8.83
CA GLU A 140 11.16 -8.55 9.24
C GLU A 140 10.40 -8.49 10.60
N GLU A 141 10.85 -7.63 11.51
CA GLU A 141 10.17 -7.39 12.79
C GLU A 141 8.81 -6.72 12.55
N ILE A 142 8.69 -5.81 11.58
CA ILE A 142 7.41 -5.18 11.23
C ILE A 142 6.39 -6.24 10.79
N PHE A 143 6.75 -7.13 9.88
CA PHE A 143 5.82 -8.17 9.41
C PHE A 143 5.39 -9.11 10.53
N SER A 144 6.34 -9.49 11.39
CA SER A 144 6.05 -10.33 12.56
C SER A 144 5.10 -9.63 13.53
N THR A 145 5.34 -8.36 13.85
CA THR A 145 4.50 -7.56 14.75
C THR A 145 3.12 -7.31 14.17
N LEU A 146 3.01 -6.98 12.87
CA LEU A 146 1.71 -6.81 12.21
C LEU A 146 0.86 -8.10 12.27
N CYS A 147 1.50 -9.26 12.10
CA CYS A 147 0.87 -10.57 12.23
C CYS A 147 0.48 -10.90 13.68
N GLU A 148 1.36 -10.61 14.65
CA GLU A 148 1.15 -10.84 16.07
C GLU A 148 -0.13 -10.16 16.56
N TYR A 149 -0.32 -8.89 16.18
CA TYR A 149 -1.49 -8.08 16.54
C TYR A 149 -2.65 -8.19 15.56
N ALA A 150 -2.56 -9.06 14.54
CA ALA A 150 -3.60 -9.29 13.53
C ALA A 150 -4.13 -7.98 12.90
N VAL A 151 -3.21 -7.08 12.55
CA VAL A 151 -3.57 -5.75 12.03
C VAL A 151 -4.31 -5.89 10.69
N PRO A 152 -5.44 -5.20 10.45
CA PRO A 152 -6.11 -5.25 9.16
C PRO A 152 -5.21 -4.74 8.02
N ASN A 153 -5.23 -5.43 6.86
CA ASN A 153 -4.32 -5.16 5.74
C ASN A 153 -4.28 -3.68 5.30
N VAL A 154 -5.42 -3.00 5.27
CA VAL A 154 -5.53 -1.57 4.91
C VAL A 154 -4.73 -0.69 5.89
N ARG A 155 -4.81 -1.00 7.18
CA ARG A 155 -4.14 -0.24 8.24
C ARG A 155 -2.66 -0.61 8.33
N ALA A 156 -2.32 -1.86 8.06
CA ALA A 156 -0.94 -2.30 7.89
C ALA A 156 -0.27 -1.59 6.70
N ALA A 157 -0.95 -1.48 5.54
CA ALA A 157 -0.43 -0.76 4.38
C ALA A 157 -0.22 0.73 4.67
N TRP A 158 -1.14 1.36 5.41
CA TRP A 158 -0.93 2.72 5.91
C TRP A 158 0.35 2.83 6.76
N PHE A 159 0.60 1.87 7.66
CA PHE A 159 1.83 1.86 8.46
C PHE A 159 3.09 1.70 7.60
N ILE A 160 3.06 0.86 6.55
CA ILE A 160 4.15 0.72 5.59
C ILE A 160 4.41 2.05 4.86
N LYS A 161 3.35 2.73 4.38
CA LYS A 161 3.46 4.06 3.74
C LYS A 161 4.08 5.10 4.68
N MET A 162 3.65 5.13 5.94
CA MET A 162 4.24 6.01 6.97
C MET A 162 5.72 5.72 7.22
N THR A 163 6.09 4.43 7.29
CA THR A 163 7.47 4.00 7.49
C THR A 163 8.34 4.34 6.27
N ALA A 164 7.82 4.15 5.05
CA ALA A 164 8.51 4.54 3.81
C ALA A 164 8.76 6.05 3.76
N ALA A 165 7.76 6.88 4.09
CA ALA A 165 7.89 8.32 4.16
C ALA A 165 8.96 8.77 5.20
N HIS A 166 8.99 8.13 6.37
CA HIS A 166 10.03 8.35 7.37
C HIS A 166 11.43 7.99 6.85
N ASN A 167 11.57 6.83 6.20
CA ASN A 167 12.84 6.37 5.65
C ASN A 167 13.36 7.33 4.56
N MET A 168 12.48 7.83 3.69
CA MET A 168 12.84 8.83 2.68
C MET A 168 13.32 10.14 3.31
N GLY A 169 12.56 10.68 4.27
CA GLY A 169 12.93 11.95 4.91
C GLY A 169 14.17 11.86 5.81
N THR A 170 14.45 10.69 6.41
CA THR A 170 15.71 10.46 7.13
C THR A 170 16.90 10.32 6.19
N GLN A 171 16.73 9.74 5.00
CA GLN A 171 17.79 9.66 3.98
C GLN A 171 18.17 11.05 3.45
N ASP A 172 17.19 11.90 3.13
CA ASP A 172 17.42 13.26 2.64
C ASP A 172 18.24 14.09 3.64
N SER A 173 17.99 13.92 4.94
CA SER A 173 18.72 14.64 6.00
C SER A 173 20.19 14.24 6.13
N ARG A 174 20.58 13.06 5.62
CA ARG A 174 21.95 12.52 5.75
C ARG A 174 22.88 12.93 4.60
N ASN A 175 22.42 13.76 3.66
CA ASN A 175 23.22 14.37 2.58
C ASN A 175 24.11 13.41 1.77
N ARG A 176 23.80 12.11 1.77
CA ARG A 176 24.48 11.13 0.92
C ARG A 176 23.80 11.15 -0.43
N ARG A 177 24.53 11.57 -1.47
CA ARG A 177 24.19 11.35 -2.90
C ARG A 177 24.20 9.85 -3.25
N LYS A 178 23.57 9.00 -2.43
CA LYS A 178 23.27 7.63 -2.81
C LYS A 178 22.05 7.70 -3.72
N LEU A 179 22.03 6.82 -4.72
CA LEU A 179 20.84 6.53 -5.52
C LEU A 179 19.63 6.42 -4.58
N SER A 180 18.55 7.12 -4.94
CA SER A 180 17.28 7.02 -4.23
C SER A 180 16.91 5.54 -4.12
N ILE A 181 16.73 5.05 -2.89
CA ILE A 181 16.31 3.67 -2.69
C ILE A 181 14.84 3.59 -3.06
N ASP A 182 14.56 2.84 -4.12
CA ASP A 182 13.19 2.51 -4.50
C ASP A 182 12.52 1.75 -3.34
N GLN A 183 11.56 2.43 -2.71
CA GLN A 183 10.83 1.88 -1.58
C GLN A 183 10.01 0.65 -1.99
N CYS A 184 9.43 0.64 -3.19
CA CYS A 184 8.63 -0.50 -3.66
C CYS A 184 9.50 -1.75 -3.79
N MET A 185 10.68 -1.61 -4.40
CA MET A 185 11.66 -2.70 -4.51
C MET A 185 12.14 -3.18 -3.13
N ASP A 186 12.49 -2.25 -2.23
CA ASP A 186 13.01 -2.54 -0.89
C ASP A 186 11.98 -3.27 -0.01
N TRP A 187 10.71 -2.86 -0.07
CA TRP A 187 9.62 -3.58 0.62
C TRP A 187 9.31 -4.93 -0.02
N THR A 188 9.41 -5.05 -1.35
CA THR A 188 9.26 -6.32 -2.07
C THR A 188 10.30 -7.32 -1.58
N GLN A 189 11.59 -6.96 -1.62
CA GLN A 189 12.69 -7.82 -1.19
C GLN A 189 12.58 -8.23 0.29
N ALA A 190 12.18 -7.29 1.15
CA ALA A 190 12.01 -7.58 2.57
C ALA A 190 10.89 -8.59 2.82
N LEU A 191 9.74 -8.45 2.15
CA LEU A 191 8.63 -9.38 2.34
C LEU A 191 8.92 -10.75 1.72
N THR A 192 9.47 -10.80 0.51
CA THR A 192 9.78 -12.06 -0.17
C THR A 192 10.83 -12.86 0.61
N LYS A 193 11.83 -12.18 1.18
CA LYS A 193 12.79 -12.81 2.11
C LYS A 193 12.09 -13.34 3.36
N PHE A 194 11.28 -12.52 4.02
CA PHE A 194 10.56 -12.95 5.23
C PHE A 194 9.65 -14.16 5.00
N LEU A 195 8.92 -14.16 3.88
CA LEU A 195 8.05 -15.27 3.47
C LEU A 195 8.85 -16.54 3.18
N LYS A 196 10.00 -16.42 2.49
CA LYS A 196 10.90 -17.54 2.25
C LYS A 196 11.42 -18.14 3.57
N ASP A 197 11.78 -17.29 4.52
CA ASP A 197 12.24 -17.74 5.85
C ASP A 197 11.11 -18.45 6.62
N GLN A 198 9.85 -18.02 6.50
CA GLN A 198 8.73 -18.74 7.11
C GLN A 198 8.52 -20.12 6.46
N LEU A 199 8.61 -20.21 5.13
CA LEU A 199 8.50 -21.50 4.45
C LEU A 199 9.62 -22.46 4.82
N GLN A 200 10.85 -21.96 4.97
CA GLN A 200 11.98 -22.79 5.38
C GLN A 200 11.74 -23.40 6.77
N LYS A 201 11.27 -22.58 7.74
CA LYS A 201 10.91 -23.08 9.07
C LYS A 201 9.82 -24.15 9.05
N ILE A 202 8.81 -23.97 8.17
CA ILE A 202 7.76 -24.97 7.98
C ILE A 202 8.36 -26.26 7.40
N GLN A 203 9.18 -26.15 6.36
CA GLN A 203 9.83 -27.29 5.71
C GLN A 203 10.75 -28.07 6.65
N ASP A 204 11.56 -27.37 7.43
CA ASP A 204 12.54 -27.95 8.33
C ASP A 204 11.84 -28.82 9.39
N TYR A 205 10.72 -28.36 9.96
CA TYR A 205 9.92 -29.11 10.93
C TYR A 205 9.44 -30.47 10.39
N TYR A 206 8.89 -30.49 9.17
CA TYR A 206 8.40 -31.73 8.56
C TYR A 206 9.53 -32.65 8.10
N THR A 207 10.66 -32.08 7.66
CA THR A 207 11.83 -32.86 7.25
C THR A 207 12.49 -33.54 8.46
N GLU A 208 12.69 -32.82 9.57
CA GLU A 208 13.23 -33.36 10.82
C GLU A 208 12.33 -34.44 11.42
N SER A 209 11.01 -34.28 11.31
CA SER A 209 10.03 -35.27 11.79
C SER A 209 10.06 -36.60 11.01
N SER A 210 10.62 -36.60 9.79
CA SER A 210 10.67 -37.78 8.90
C SER A 210 11.99 -38.56 8.96
N ALA A 211 13.02 -38.02 9.62
CA ALA A 211 14.33 -38.68 9.71
C ALA A 211 14.29 -39.85 10.71
N PRO A 212 14.80 -41.05 10.34
CA PRO A 212 14.95 -42.14 11.30
C PRO A 212 15.94 -41.71 12.38
N VAL A 213 15.51 -41.78 13.64
CA VAL A 213 16.31 -41.45 14.81
C VAL A 213 17.49 -42.44 14.88
N THR A 214 18.65 -42.07 14.37
CA THR A 214 19.91 -42.76 14.69
C THR A 214 20.44 -42.13 15.98
N PRO A 215 20.33 -42.82 17.13
CA PRO A 215 20.97 -42.34 18.33
C PRO A 215 22.48 -42.52 18.12
N PHE A 216 23.26 -41.54 18.55
CA PHE A 216 24.74 -41.55 18.64
C PHE A 216 25.46 -40.88 17.45
N LEU A 217 25.98 -39.65 17.71
CA LEU A 217 27.21 -39.03 17.15
C LEU A 217 27.15 -37.70 16.39
N LEU A 218 26.05 -36.93 16.37
CA LEU A 218 26.12 -35.54 15.88
C LEU A 218 25.37 -34.59 16.82
N ALA A 219 25.95 -33.41 17.04
CA ALA A 219 25.46 -32.36 17.92
C ALA A 219 23.94 -32.11 17.73
N PRO A 220 23.20 -31.71 18.78
CA PRO A 220 21.76 -31.48 18.64
C PRO A 220 21.53 -30.37 17.61
N ALA A 221 20.99 -30.73 16.46
CA ALA A 221 20.39 -29.78 15.54
C ALA A 221 19.27 -29.04 16.31
N PRO A 222 19.02 -27.75 16.02
CA PRO A 222 17.98 -27.01 16.72
C PRO A 222 16.61 -27.61 16.40
N ASN A 223 16.05 -28.41 17.30
CA ASN A 223 14.70 -28.93 17.19
C ASN A 223 13.70 -27.77 17.05
N ILE A 224 13.08 -27.64 15.88
CA ILE A 224 12.00 -26.67 15.67
C ILE A 224 10.78 -27.15 16.44
N SER A 225 10.27 -26.32 17.36
CA SER A 225 9.11 -26.72 18.17
C SER A 225 7.81 -26.61 17.37
N LYS A 226 6.77 -27.34 17.79
CA LYS A 226 5.41 -27.18 17.22
C LYS A 226 4.90 -25.73 17.33
N VAL A 227 5.30 -25.01 18.39
CA VAL A 227 4.94 -23.60 18.58
C VAL A 227 5.58 -22.73 17.50
N ASP A 228 6.83 -23.01 17.13
CA ASP A 228 7.54 -22.30 16.06
C ASP A 228 6.91 -22.57 14.68
N LEU A 229 6.46 -23.81 14.44
CA LEU A 229 5.68 -24.16 13.24
C LEU A 229 4.38 -23.36 13.17
N ASP A 230 3.57 -23.41 14.23
CA ASP A 230 2.27 -22.71 14.27
C ASP A 230 2.45 -21.21 14.03
N GLN A 231 3.51 -20.63 14.61
CA GLN A 231 3.85 -19.23 14.40
C GLN A 231 4.31 -18.94 12.96
N ALA A 232 5.15 -19.80 12.37
CA ALA A 232 5.57 -19.66 10.98
C ALA A 232 4.39 -19.77 10.00
N MET A 233 3.46 -20.70 10.26
CA MET A 233 2.24 -20.87 9.48
C MET A 233 1.32 -19.64 9.60
N LYS A 234 1.13 -19.12 10.83
CA LYS A 234 0.37 -17.89 11.07
C LYS A 234 0.99 -16.71 10.32
N ASN A 235 2.31 -16.55 10.39
CA ASN A 235 3.05 -15.51 9.67
C ASN A 235 2.89 -15.64 8.16
N TRP A 236 3.02 -16.86 7.62
CA TRP A 236 2.83 -17.12 6.19
C TRP A 236 1.41 -16.73 5.72
N MET A 237 0.38 -17.19 6.44
CA MET A 237 -1.02 -16.90 6.09
C MET A 237 -1.34 -15.40 6.14
N TYR A 238 -0.89 -14.70 7.17
CA TYR A 238 -1.10 -13.27 7.29
C TYR A 238 -0.33 -12.51 6.20
N CYS A 239 0.95 -12.82 6.04
CA CYS A 239 1.83 -12.07 5.14
C CYS A 239 1.52 -12.32 3.67
N THR A 240 1.01 -13.48 3.26
CA THR A 240 0.54 -13.71 1.88
C THR A 240 -0.72 -12.92 1.56
N ARG A 241 -1.68 -12.84 2.50
CA ARG A 241 -2.86 -11.96 2.36
C ARG A 241 -2.47 -10.49 2.32
N PHE A 242 -1.51 -10.10 3.17
CA PHE A 242 -0.99 -8.75 3.17
C PHE A 242 -0.19 -8.43 1.90
N ALA A 243 0.58 -9.39 1.38
CA ALA A 243 1.29 -9.27 0.11
C ALA A 243 0.33 -8.94 -1.03
N ASN A 244 -0.80 -9.66 -1.10
CA ASN A 244 -1.84 -9.41 -2.09
C ASN A 244 -2.38 -7.99 -1.98
N HIS A 245 -2.65 -7.51 -0.77
CA HIS A 245 -3.10 -6.14 -0.57
C HIS A 245 -2.05 -5.10 -1.00
N MET A 246 -0.77 -5.32 -0.69
CA MET A 246 0.33 -4.46 -1.14
C MET A 246 0.51 -4.50 -2.66
N TYR A 247 0.31 -5.66 -3.30
CA TYR A 247 0.36 -5.84 -4.75
C TYR A 247 -0.71 -5.01 -5.47
N GLU A 248 -1.95 -5.06 -4.96
CA GLU A 248 -3.08 -4.28 -5.47
C GLU A 248 -2.86 -2.76 -5.30
N GLU A 249 -2.32 -2.34 -4.16
CA GLU A 249 -2.02 -0.92 -3.87
C GLU A 249 -0.75 -0.39 -4.56
N ASN A 250 -0.05 -1.18 -5.37
CA ASN A 250 1.24 -0.82 -6.01
C ASN A 250 2.34 -0.44 -5.00
N LEU A 251 2.34 -1.09 -3.84
CA LEU A 251 3.41 -0.94 -2.84
C LEU A 251 4.56 -1.92 -3.06
N PHE A 252 4.47 -2.77 -4.09
CA PHE A 252 5.52 -3.66 -4.55
C PHE A 252 5.90 -3.41 -5.98
N ASP A 253 7.14 -3.80 -6.29
CA ASP A 253 7.51 -4.10 -7.66
C ASP A 253 6.81 -5.42 -8.06
N ARG A 254 5.79 -5.28 -8.90
CA ARG A 254 4.95 -6.40 -9.32
C ARG A 254 5.75 -7.43 -10.11
N HIS A 255 6.69 -7.00 -10.95
CA HIS A 255 7.46 -7.92 -11.76
C HIS A 255 8.39 -8.76 -10.89
N GLU A 256 9.11 -8.11 -9.97
CA GLU A 256 10.02 -8.78 -9.05
C GLU A 256 9.28 -9.75 -8.14
N PHE A 257 8.12 -9.37 -7.61
CA PHE A 257 7.31 -10.25 -6.77
C PHE A 257 6.84 -11.52 -7.52
N LEU A 258 6.31 -11.35 -8.74
CA LEU A 258 5.88 -12.50 -9.56
C LEU A 258 7.05 -13.37 -9.99
N ASN A 259 8.19 -12.75 -10.34
CA ASN A 259 9.42 -13.46 -10.66
C ASN A 259 9.88 -14.33 -9.49
N TRP A 260 9.95 -13.74 -8.29
CA TRP A 260 10.30 -14.45 -7.07
C TRP A 260 9.36 -15.63 -6.79
N LEU A 261 8.05 -15.46 -7.00
CA LEU A 261 7.07 -16.52 -6.75
C LEU A 261 7.29 -17.75 -7.66
N ILE A 262 7.62 -17.51 -8.94
CA ILE A 262 7.95 -18.58 -9.89
C ILE A 262 9.29 -19.23 -9.53
N GLU A 263 10.29 -18.44 -9.16
CA GLU A 263 11.58 -18.98 -8.71
C GLU A 263 11.47 -19.81 -7.43
N LEU A 264 10.62 -19.37 -6.50
CA LEU A 264 10.32 -20.09 -5.28
C LEU A 264 9.73 -21.46 -5.62
N ALA A 265 8.74 -21.52 -6.53
CA ALA A 265 8.18 -22.80 -6.96
C ALA A 265 9.22 -23.71 -7.62
N ASP A 266 10.12 -23.16 -8.44
CA ASP A 266 11.17 -23.93 -9.13
C ASP A 266 12.21 -24.52 -8.17
N LYS A 267 12.65 -23.73 -7.17
CA LYS A 267 13.76 -24.09 -6.27
C LYS A 267 13.36 -25.06 -5.15
N MET A 268 12.08 -25.24 -4.87
CA MET A 268 11.63 -26.12 -3.78
C MET A 268 11.76 -27.60 -4.17
N LYS A 269 12.53 -28.34 -3.36
CA LYS A 269 12.69 -29.80 -3.44
C LYS A 269 11.39 -30.52 -3.10
N GLN A 270 11.16 -31.69 -3.70
CA GLN A 270 9.93 -32.50 -3.61
C GLN A 270 9.67 -33.20 -2.27
N SER A 271 10.36 -32.83 -1.19
CA SER A 271 10.28 -33.61 0.05
C SER A 271 9.04 -33.33 0.92
N ASP A 272 8.28 -32.26 0.67
CA ASP A 272 7.13 -31.90 1.52
C ASP A 272 5.93 -31.35 0.73
N ASP A 273 4.83 -32.12 0.76
CA ASP A 273 3.54 -31.80 0.18
C ASP A 273 2.95 -30.48 0.71
N VAL A 274 3.19 -30.12 1.98
CA VAL A 274 2.55 -28.96 2.61
C VAL A 274 3.05 -27.66 1.99
N VAL A 275 4.37 -27.49 1.90
CA VAL A 275 4.97 -26.25 1.36
C VAL A 275 4.65 -26.09 -0.12
N VAL A 276 4.68 -27.18 -0.89
CA VAL A 276 4.29 -27.15 -2.30
C VAL A 276 2.85 -26.67 -2.46
N LYS A 277 1.90 -27.17 -1.64
CA LYS A 277 0.50 -26.72 -1.67
C LYS A 277 0.37 -25.23 -1.37
N LEU A 278 1.10 -24.72 -0.36
CA LEU A 278 1.09 -23.30 -0.02
C LEU A 278 1.55 -22.41 -1.18
N ILE A 279 2.62 -22.81 -1.87
CA ILE A 279 3.15 -22.06 -3.02
C ILE A 279 2.19 -22.14 -4.22
N LEU A 280 1.62 -23.32 -4.49
CA LEU A 280 0.67 -23.49 -5.60
C LEU A 280 -0.59 -22.64 -5.44
N VAL A 281 -1.10 -22.48 -4.21
CA VAL A 281 -2.21 -21.57 -3.93
C VAL A 281 -1.84 -20.13 -4.31
N GLN A 282 -0.62 -19.68 -3.97
CA GLN A 282 -0.16 -18.35 -4.34
C GLN A 282 0.02 -18.21 -5.86
N LEU A 283 0.62 -19.20 -6.54
CA LEU A 283 0.75 -19.16 -8.01
C LEU A 283 -0.60 -19.07 -8.72
N ASN A 284 -1.60 -19.79 -8.23
CA ASN A 284 -2.95 -19.74 -8.80
C ASN A 284 -3.60 -18.36 -8.59
N LEU A 285 -3.40 -17.75 -7.42
CA LEU A 285 -3.89 -16.41 -7.11
C LEU A 285 -3.38 -15.38 -8.12
N TYR A 286 -2.09 -15.41 -8.45
CA TYR A 286 -1.46 -14.43 -9.37
C TYR A 286 -1.37 -14.91 -10.83
N SER A 287 -1.98 -16.04 -11.18
CA SER A 287 -1.85 -16.68 -12.50
C SER A 287 -2.24 -15.74 -13.66
N SER A 288 -3.34 -15.01 -13.50
CA SER A 288 -3.83 -14.07 -14.52
C SER A 288 -2.85 -12.93 -14.79
N ASP A 289 -2.17 -12.42 -13.76
CA ASP A 289 -1.16 -11.36 -13.91
C ASP A 289 0.16 -11.88 -14.45
N ILE A 290 0.55 -13.10 -14.09
CA ILE A 290 1.72 -13.78 -14.66
C ILE A 290 1.56 -13.93 -16.17
N CYS A 291 0.36 -14.28 -16.64
CA CYS A 291 0.07 -14.48 -18.07
C CYS A 291 0.13 -13.19 -18.89
N LYS A 292 0.09 -12.01 -18.24
CA LYS A 292 0.31 -10.72 -18.93
C LYS A 292 1.77 -10.56 -19.39
N SER A 293 2.70 -11.35 -18.87
CA SER A 293 4.11 -11.36 -19.29
C SER A 293 4.47 -12.70 -19.94
N VAL A 294 4.77 -12.67 -21.24
CA VAL A 294 5.20 -13.86 -22.00
C VAL A 294 6.42 -14.54 -21.37
N ILE A 295 7.35 -13.76 -20.80
CA ILE A 295 8.56 -14.29 -20.17
C ILE A 295 8.20 -15.06 -18.89
N LEU A 296 7.35 -14.49 -18.03
CA LEU A 296 6.94 -15.14 -16.78
C LEU A 296 6.04 -16.35 -17.05
N ALA A 297 5.11 -16.24 -18.00
CA ALA A 297 4.24 -17.34 -18.42
C ALA A 297 5.02 -18.55 -18.93
N ARG A 298 6.02 -18.34 -19.82
CA ARG A 298 6.89 -19.44 -20.30
C ARG A 298 7.67 -20.11 -19.19
N ARG A 299 8.19 -19.32 -18.24
CA ARG A 299 8.89 -19.86 -17.06
C ARG A 299 7.96 -20.67 -16.18
N LEU A 300 6.75 -20.18 -15.91
CA LEU A 300 5.74 -20.91 -15.15
C LEU A 300 5.37 -22.23 -15.85
N ALA A 301 5.12 -22.23 -17.16
CA ALA A 301 4.83 -23.45 -17.92
C ALA A 301 5.96 -24.48 -17.82
N THR A 302 7.22 -24.01 -17.87
CA THR A 302 8.40 -24.86 -17.72
C THR A 302 8.50 -25.45 -16.31
N VAL A 303 8.15 -24.69 -15.27
CA VAL A 303 8.08 -25.18 -13.88
C VAL A 303 6.96 -26.21 -13.73
N CYS A 304 5.76 -25.93 -14.26
CA CYS A 304 4.63 -26.85 -14.23
C CYS A 304 4.97 -28.18 -14.92
N GLY A 305 5.50 -28.11 -16.14
CA GLY A 305 5.91 -29.29 -16.90
C GLY A 305 6.95 -30.12 -16.16
N ARG A 306 8.04 -29.50 -15.67
CA ARG A 306 9.07 -30.21 -14.90
C ARG A 306 8.50 -30.87 -13.64
N LYS A 307 7.69 -30.16 -12.85
CA LYS A 307 7.10 -30.74 -11.63
C LYS A 307 6.17 -31.91 -11.94
N ILE A 308 5.32 -31.82 -12.97
CA ILE A 308 4.46 -32.93 -13.38
C ILE A 308 5.30 -34.13 -13.81
N THR A 309 6.35 -33.91 -14.62
CA THR A 309 7.24 -35.00 -15.05
C THR A 309 7.87 -35.73 -13.88
N VAL A 310 8.36 -35.01 -12.86
CA VAL A 310 8.99 -35.68 -11.71
C VAL A 310 7.95 -36.40 -10.85
N LEU A 311 6.76 -35.83 -10.65
CA LEU A 311 5.66 -36.52 -9.95
C LEU A 311 5.29 -37.83 -10.65
N VAL A 312 5.21 -37.84 -11.98
CA VAL A 312 4.91 -39.05 -12.77
C VAL A 312 6.03 -40.08 -12.59
N ALA A 313 7.29 -39.66 -12.64
CA ALA A 313 8.43 -40.55 -12.44
C ALA A 313 8.48 -41.15 -11.01
N GLU A 314 8.16 -40.36 -9.98
CA GLU A 314 8.04 -40.83 -8.59
C GLU A 314 6.92 -41.86 -8.45
N MET A 315 5.78 -41.62 -9.09
CA MET A 315 4.65 -42.56 -9.10
C MET A 315 5.01 -43.87 -9.80
N ASP A 316 5.63 -43.82 -10.98
CA ASP A 316 6.07 -45.03 -11.69
C ASP A 316 7.10 -45.83 -10.88
N HIS A 317 7.99 -45.16 -10.15
CA HIS A 317 8.92 -45.81 -9.24
C HIS A 317 8.20 -46.47 -8.05
N MET A 318 7.23 -45.80 -7.41
CA MET A 318 6.43 -46.38 -6.33
C MET A 318 5.64 -47.62 -6.79
N MET A 319 5.23 -47.64 -8.05
CA MET A 319 4.47 -48.75 -8.63
C MET A 319 5.33 -49.85 -9.24
N GLY A 320 6.67 -49.73 -9.19
CA GLY A 320 7.59 -50.71 -9.76
C GLY A 320 7.51 -50.84 -11.29
N ARG A 321 7.09 -49.78 -12.01
CA ARG A 321 6.85 -49.79 -13.46
C ARG A 321 8.07 -49.42 -14.30
N ALA A 322 9.28 -49.62 -13.78
CA ALA A 322 10.53 -49.20 -14.43
C ALA A 322 10.97 -50.06 -15.62
N ASP A 323 10.22 -51.11 -15.98
CA ASP A 323 10.56 -52.00 -17.10
C ASP A 323 9.92 -51.54 -18.43
N PRO A 324 10.67 -51.58 -19.55
CA PRO A 324 10.15 -51.18 -20.85
C PRO A 324 9.05 -52.15 -21.31
N ILE A 325 7.82 -51.65 -21.44
CA ILE A 325 6.68 -52.38 -22.00
C ILE A 325 7.01 -52.74 -23.46
N LEU A 326 7.12 -54.03 -23.77
CA LEU A 326 7.15 -54.52 -25.15
C LEU A 326 5.81 -54.21 -25.82
N SER A 327 5.88 -53.68 -27.04
CA SER A 327 4.73 -53.44 -27.92
C SER A 327 3.89 -54.70 -28.09
N SER A 328 2.58 -54.61 -27.80
CA SER A 328 1.61 -55.69 -28.04
C SER A 328 1.11 -55.76 -29.48
N ASN A 329 1.55 -54.88 -30.38
CA ASN A 329 1.16 -54.91 -31.78
C ASN A 329 2.41 -54.94 -32.67
N GLY A 330 2.56 -56.04 -33.43
CA GLY A 330 3.72 -56.40 -34.28
C GLY A 330 3.97 -55.50 -35.50
N THR A 331 3.86 -54.18 -35.35
CA THR A 331 4.31 -53.19 -36.33
C THR A 331 5.43 -52.35 -35.73
N PRO A 332 6.61 -52.25 -36.37
CA PRO A 332 7.73 -51.49 -35.83
C PRO A 332 7.41 -49.99 -35.85
N LEU A 333 7.23 -49.41 -34.67
CA LEU A 333 7.17 -47.97 -34.48
C LEU A 333 8.58 -47.38 -34.68
N THR A 334 8.67 -46.18 -35.23
CA THR A 334 9.94 -45.44 -35.22
C THR A 334 10.35 -45.14 -33.77
N PRO A 335 11.65 -45.01 -33.45
CA PRO A 335 12.11 -44.76 -32.08
C PRO A 335 11.41 -43.58 -31.40
N ALA A 336 11.14 -42.50 -32.15
CA ALA A 336 10.42 -41.33 -31.65
C ALA A 336 8.94 -41.60 -31.33
N GLN A 337 8.27 -42.41 -32.16
CA GLN A 337 6.86 -42.80 -31.94
C GLN A 337 6.71 -43.77 -30.77
N ALA A 338 7.65 -44.71 -30.62
CA ALA A 338 7.68 -45.62 -29.48
C ALA A 338 7.87 -44.86 -28.16
N ILE A 339 8.82 -43.92 -28.10
CA ILE A 339 9.07 -43.09 -26.92
C ILE A 339 7.83 -42.25 -26.56
N ASN A 340 7.20 -41.59 -27.52
CA ASN A 340 6.01 -40.77 -27.26
C ASN A 340 4.81 -41.60 -26.77
N THR A 341 4.63 -42.80 -27.31
CA THR A 341 3.52 -43.69 -26.92
C THR A 341 3.71 -44.21 -25.48
N THR A 342 4.94 -44.58 -25.11
CA THR A 342 5.29 -45.01 -23.75
C THR A 342 5.11 -43.88 -22.73
N ILE A 343 5.54 -42.66 -23.07
CA ILE A 343 5.36 -41.47 -22.20
C ILE A 343 3.86 -41.16 -22.02
N GLN A 344 3.05 -41.24 -23.08
CA GLN A 344 1.61 -41.03 -22.97
C GLN A 344 0.93 -42.08 -22.09
N MET A 345 1.30 -43.35 -22.20
CA MET A 345 0.74 -44.43 -21.39
C MET A 345 1.15 -44.34 -19.91
N SER A 346 2.43 -44.05 -19.63
CA SER A 346 2.92 -43.77 -18.27
C SER A 346 2.15 -42.60 -17.65
N LEU A 347 2.01 -41.49 -18.38
CA LEU A 347 1.27 -40.32 -17.93
C LEU A 347 -0.20 -40.65 -17.64
N LEU A 348 -0.90 -41.35 -18.55
CA LEU A 348 -2.31 -41.73 -18.36
C LEU A 348 -2.51 -42.61 -17.13
N ASN A 349 -1.61 -43.57 -16.92
CA ASN A 349 -1.68 -44.47 -15.77
C ASN A 349 -1.37 -43.74 -14.46
N ALA A 350 -0.31 -42.91 -14.41
CA ALA A 350 0.01 -42.09 -13.24
C ALA A 350 -1.14 -41.12 -12.89
N MET A 351 -1.78 -40.53 -13.91
CA MET A 351 -2.93 -39.63 -13.72
C MET A 351 -4.18 -40.33 -13.17
N SER A 352 -4.36 -41.63 -13.44
CA SER A 352 -5.41 -42.43 -12.79
C SER A 352 -5.14 -42.58 -11.29
N GLU A 353 -3.90 -42.88 -10.93
CA GLU A 353 -3.48 -43.09 -9.53
C GLU A 353 -3.48 -41.79 -8.72
N PHE A 354 -3.09 -40.67 -9.34
CA PHE A 354 -3.17 -39.36 -8.72
C PHE A 354 -4.61 -38.96 -8.37
N LYS A 355 -5.64 -39.55 -8.99
CA LYS A 355 -7.04 -39.27 -8.60
C LYS A 355 -7.41 -39.87 -7.27
N GLU A 356 -6.80 -41.00 -6.91
CA GLU A 356 -7.08 -41.76 -5.69
C GLU A 356 -6.28 -41.23 -4.49
N CYS A 357 -5.05 -40.74 -4.71
CA CYS A 357 -4.25 -40.14 -3.64
C CYS A 357 -4.58 -38.66 -3.40
N GLN A 358 -5.27 -38.33 -2.31
CA GLN A 358 -5.72 -36.95 -2.01
C GLN A 358 -4.59 -35.90 -2.00
N SER A 359 -3.39 -36.25 -1.53
CA SER A 359 -2.29 -35.29 -1.42
C SER A 359 -1.70 -34.92 -2.78
N HIS A 360 -1.39 -35.92 -3.61
CA HIS A 360 -0.92 -35.73 -4.99
C HIS A 360 -2.01 -35.14 -5.89
N ARG A 361 -3.28 -35.54 -5.69
CA ARG A 361 -4.43 -35.00 -6.44
C ARG A 361 -4.47 -33.49 -6.41
N PHE A 362 -4.34 -32.89 -5.22
CA PHE A 362 -4.34 -31.44 -5.08
C PHE A 362 -3.22 -30.80 -5.91
N ILE A 363 -2.00 -31.30 -5.76
CA ILE A 363 -0.80 -30.75 -6.40
C ILE A 363 -0.93 -30.82 -7.92
N VAL A 364 -1.28 -32.00 -8.45
CA VAL A 364 -1.44 -32.24 -9.89
C VAL A 364 -2.55 -31.37 -10.46
N LEU A 365 -3.72 -31.28 -9.81
CA LEU A 365 -4.82 -30.44 -10.30
C LEU A 365 -4.43 -28.96 -10.36
N HIS A 366 -3.73 -28.44 -9.35
CA HIS A 366 -3.29 -27.04 -9.36
C HIS A 366 -2.21 -26.78 -10.42
N LEU A 367 -1.29 -27.73 -10.65
CA LEU A 367 -0.29 -27.63 -11.71
C LEU A 367 -0.93 -27.67 -13.11
N CYS A 368 -1.90 -28.57 -13.31
CA CYS A 368 -2.65 -28.65 -14.57
C CYS A 368 -3.49 -27.39 -14.79
N ALA A 369 -4.15 -26.86 -13.77
CA ALA A 369 -4.91 -25.61 -13.85
C ALA A 369 -4.00 -24.45 -14.27
N LEU A 370 -2.82 -24.30 -13.64
CA LEU A 370 -1.83 -23.30 -14.04
C LEU A 370 -1.37 -23.49 -15.49
N ALA A 371 -1.08 -24.73 -15.90
CA ALA A 371 -0.67 -25.04 -17.26
C ALA A 371 -1.78 -24.78 -18.31
N GLN A 372 -3.05 -24.85 -17.92
CA GLN A 372 -4.19 -24.60 -18.81
C GLN A 372 -4.49 -23.10 -18.98
N ILE A 373 -4.09 -22.27 -18.01
CA ILE A 373 -4.29 -20.81 -18.04
C ILE A 373 -3.22 -20.13 -18.92
N ILE A 374 -2.02 -20.70 -18.99
CA ILE A 374 -0.89 -20.22 -19.83
C ILE A 374 -1.14 -20.58 -21.28
#